data_AF-A0A7S0BQG4-F1
#
_entry.id   AF-A0A7S0BQG4-F1
#
_cell.length_a   1.000
_cell.length_b   1.000
_cell.length_c   1.000
_cell.angle_alpha   90.00
_cell.angle_beta   90.00
_cell.angle_gamma   90.00
#
_symmetry.space_group_name_H-M   'P 1'
#
loop_
_entity.id
_entity.type
_entity.pdbx_description
1 polymer ?
#
loop_
_entity_poly.entity_id
_entity_poly.type
_entity_poly.pdbx_seq_one_letter_code
_entity_poly.pdbx_strand_id
1 'polypeptide(L)'
;MESELSTGEGMITRGEDVEVLPLPSTLPTGQALRSEALYHDPGIPAVSDDNKSFVVPAQVPSCPGTALKDSAIKRPRSDPKKVVNEGASAGDDAEEYRTATHVDQGRTIRRKKSPPVRTTQAILGETFSKHANPTSALNEFSQKTKKKLSFKFEEVKDTASTGGFVVTIELDSLPLASARDTSKKLAKQNASHLAIEKLLADNAISSPPANLPSGGPKIAESSTHTSFNETLPAKEQSVDSVSKLHEYVDKKKLKLQWRELSGSRVNPPFTVAAEVTGVQYEAGVAQSKKLAR
;
A
#
# COMPACT_ATOMS: atom_id res chain seq x y z
N MET A 1 54.51 -0.83 -37.70
CA MET A 1 53.07 -1.11 -37.87
C MET A 1 52.33 -0.07 -37.06
N GLU A 2 52.16 1.10 -37.66
CA GLU A 2 51.49 2.25 -37.06
C GLU A 2 50.08 2.27 -37.66
N SER A 3 49.06 2.22 -36.81
CA SER A 3 47.66 2.34 -37.23
C SER A 3 47.13 3.63 -36.63
N GLU A 4 46.88 4.59 -37.51
CA GLU A 4 46.43 5.93 -37.16
C GLU A 4 44.96 5.93 -36.69
N LEU A 5 44.72 6.74 -35.65
CA LEU A 5 43.43 7.03 -35.05
C LEU A 5 42.63 7.95 -35.98
N SER A 6 41.51 7.47 -36.48
CA SER A 6 40.53 8.27 -37.23
C SER A 6 39.51 8.88 -36.26
N THR A 7 39.74 10.14 -35.92
CA THR A 7 38.82 10.96 -35.12
C THR A 7 37.75 11.54 -36.05
N GLY A 8 36.56 10.97 -36.01
CA GLY A 8 35.38 11.50 -36.70
C GLY A 8 34.74 12.61 -35.88
N GLU A 9 34.97 13.86 -36.27
CA GLU A 9 34.23 15.02 -35.76
C GLU A 9 32.83 15.04 -36.38
N GLY A 10 31.80 14.82 -35.57
CA GLY A 10 30.39 14.91 -35.96
C GLY A 10 29.93 16.37 -35.98
N MET A 11 29.49 16.81 -37.16
CA MET A 11 28.84 18.10 -37.42
C MET A 11 27.68 18.37 -36.46
N ILE A 12 27.74 19.53 -35.78
CA ILE A 12 26.63 20.11 -35.02
C ILE A 12 25.75 20.87 -36.01
N THR A 13 24.59 20.32 -36.36
CA THR A 13 23.54 21.06 -37.08
C THR A 13 22.84 22.00 -36.12
N ARG A 14 23.08 23.31 -36.32
CA ARG A 14 22.23 24.39 -35.82
C ARG A 14 20.88 24.36 -36.54
N GLY A 15 19.81 24.59 -35.79
CA GLY A 15 18.59 25.18 -36.34
C GLY A 15 17.32 24.49 -35.87
N GLU A 16 16.77 24.96 -34.74
CA GLU A 16 15.33 25.08 -34.59
C GLU A 16 15.07 26.40 -33.84
N ASP A 17 14.52 27.36 -34.58
CA ASP A 17 13.95 28.59 -34.07
C ASP A 17 12.75 28.23 -33.18
N VAL A 18 12.91 28.39 -31.87
CA VAL A 18 11.80 28.26 -30.93
C VAL A 18 10.98 29.55 -31.01
N GLU A 19 9.83 29.48 -31.68
CA GLU A 19 8.78 30.50 -31.55
C GLU A 19 8.41 30.68 -30.08
N VAL A 20 8.82 31.81 -29.51
CA VAL A 20 8.40 32.26 -28.19
C VAL A 20 6.96 32.77 -28.31
N LEU A 21 5.99 31.90 -28.01
CA LEU A 21 4.61 32.32 -27.84
C LEU A 21 4.49 33.17 -26.55
N PRO A 22 3.88 34.37 -26.61
CA PRO A 22 3.68 35.21 -25.44
C PRO A 22 2.67 34.60 -24.48
N LEU A 23 3.06 34.49 -23.20
CA LEU A 23 2.19 34.08 -22.10
C LEU A 23 1.05 35.09 -21.89
N PRO A 24 -0.22 34.66 -21.73
CA PRO A 24 -1.29 35.56 -21.33
C PRO A 24 -1.18 35.90 -19.84
N SER A 25 -0.76 37.13 -19.57
CA SER A 25 -0.79 37.77 -18.26
C SER A 25 -2.21 38.24 -17.94
N THR A 26 -3.01 37.38 -17.30
CA THR A 26 -4.25 37.83 -16.62
C THR A 26 -4.36 37.14 -15.25
N LEU A 27 -3.94 37.87 -14.21
CA LEU A 27 -4.29 37.59 -12.83
C LEU A 27 -5.70 38.17 -12.57
N PRO A 28 -6.70 37.39 -12.19
CA PRO A 28 -7.90 37.96 -11.59
C PRO A 28 -7.59 38.40 -10.16
N THR A 29 -7.54 39.71 -9.99
CA THR A 29 -7.57 40.41 -8.69
C THR A 29 -8.65 39.82 -7.81
N GLY A 30 -8.24 39.19 -6.71
CA GLY A 30 -9.13 38.58 -5.73
C GLY A 30 -10.04 39.61 -5.09
N GLN A 31 -11.35 39.44 -5.26
CA GLN A 31 -12.34 40.04 -4.38
C GLN A 31 -12.30 39.34 -3.03
N ALA A 32 -11.91 40.09 -2.01
CA ALA A 32 -12.02 39.70 -0.61
C ALA A 32 -13.50 39.69 -0.20
N LEU A 33 -14.15 38.53 -0.27
CA LEU A 33 -15.40 38.30 0.44
C LEU A 33 -15.06 37.96 1.90
N ARG A 34 -15.13 38.99 2.75
CA ARG A 34 -15.27 38.83 4.20
C ARG A 34 -16.65 38.26 4.49
N SER A 35 -16.73 36.96 4.76
CA SER A 35 -17.86 36.37 5.46
C SER A 35 -17.57 36.39 6.96
N GLU A 36 -18.19 37.34 7.66
CA GLU A 36 -18.33 37.31 9.12
C GLU A 36 -19.26 36.15 9.49
N ALA A 37 -18.68 34.99 9.78
CA ALA A 37 -19.40 33.91 10.44
C ALA A 37 -19.50 34.25 11.93
N LEU A 38 -20.67 34.78 12.30
CA LEU A 38 -21.15 34.96 13.66
C LEU A 38 -21.07 33.60 14.40
N TYR A 39 -20.06 33.42 15.24
CA TYR A 39 -19.96 32.27 16.14
C TYR A 39 -21.06 32.42 17.20
N HIS A 40 -22.13 31.62 17.07
CA HIS A 40 -23.01 31.34 18.20
C HIS A 40 -22.25 30.44 19.17
N ASP A 41 -21.89 31.02 20.31
CA ASP A 41 -21.30 30.38 21.49
C ASP A 41 -22.33 29.42 22.13
N PRO A 42 -22.18 28.08 22.02
CA PRO A 42 -23.05 27.17 22.74
C PRO A 42 -22.62 27.15 24.21
N GLY A 43 -23.45 27.78 25.04
CA GLY A 43 -23.27 27.97 26.46
C GLY A 43 -22.74 26.73 27.19
N ILE A 44 -21.66 26.95 27.93
CA ILE A 44 -21.10 26.04 28.92
C ILE A 44 -22.15 25.91 30.04
N PRO A 45 -22.71 24.71 30.31
CA PRO A 45 -23.52 24.52 31.51
C PRO A 45 -22.62 24.65 32.73
N ALA A 46 -22.98 25.55 33.63
CA ALA A 46 -22.38 25.72 34.93
C ALA A 46 -22.44 24.38 35.70
N VAL A 47 -21.29 23.75 35.90
CA VAL A 47 -21.17 22.59 36.77
C VAL A 47 -21.09 23.11 38.19
N SER A 48 -22.11 22.80 38.97
CA SER A 48 -22.18 23.08 40.41
C SER A 48 -21.17 22.17 41.13
N ASP A 49 -20.10 22.76 41.66
CA ASP A 49 -19.16 22.10 42.58
C ASP A 49 -19.78 22.04 43.98
N ASP A 50 -20.68 21.08 44.18
CA ASP A 50 -21.11 20.64 45.51
C ASP A 50 -20.33 19.38 45.91
N ASN A 51 -19.45 19.56 46.90
CA ASN A 51 -19.12 18.59 47.94
C ASN A 51 -18.66 17.18 47.55
N LYS A 52 -17.37 16.91 47.80
CA LYS A 52 -16.96 15.94 48.83
C LYS A 52 -15.44 16.00 49.07
N SER A 53 -15.11 16.45 50.27
CA SER A 53 -13.82 16.25 50.93
C SER A 53 -13.52 14.75 51.03
N PHE A 54 -12.67 14.25 50.12
CA PHE A 54 -12.07 12.93 50.27
C PHE A 54 -10.76 13.08 51.04
N VAL A 55 -10.79 12.67 52.30
CA VAL A 55 -9.65 12.54 53.18
C VAL A 55 -8.67 11.53 52.56
N VAL A 56 -7.45 11.98 52.28
CA VAL A 56 -6.34 11.14 51.82
C VAL A 56 -5.74 10.41 53.03
N PRO A 57 -5.72 9.06 53.08
CA PRO A 57 -4.85 8.37 54.01
C PRO A 57 -3.42 8.33 53.45
N ALA A 58 -2.51 8.63 54.36
CA ALA A 58 -1.07 8.73 54.16
C ALA A 58 -0.39 7.38 53.83
N GLN A 59 0.83 7.51 53.31
CA GLN A 59 1.92 6.53 53.30
C GLN A 59 1.82 5.35 52.32
N VAL A 60 2.57 5.47 51.23
CA VAL A 60 3.09 4.32 50.48
C VAL A 60 4.61 4.31 50.65
N PRO A 61 5.22 3.19 51.10
CA PRO A 61 6.66 3.11 51.33
C PRO A 61 7.45 3.14 50.02
N SER A 62 8.56 3.88 50.08
CA SER A 62 9.63 3.94 49.08
C SER A 62 10.22 2.55 48.85
N CYS A 63 10.06 2.00 47.64
CA CYS A 63 10.81 0.83 47.21
C CYS A 63 12.14 1.29 46.57
N PRO A 64 13.31 0.85 47.07
CA PRO A 64 14.60 1.17 46.50
C PRO A 64 14.83 0.45 45.17
N GLY A 65 15.43 1.17 44.22
CA GLY A 65 15.64 0.75 42.85
C GLY A 65 16.54 -0.48 42.69
N THR A 66 16.11 -1.40 41.83
CA THR A 66 16.96 -2.44 41.27
C THR A 66 17.56 -1.94 39.96
N ALA A 67 18.88 -1.73 39.98
CA ALA A 67 19.71 -1.49 38.82
C ALA A 67 19.62 -2.67 37.84
N LEU A 68 19.02 -2.42 36.67
CA LEU A 68 19.04 -3.34 35.53
C LEU A 68 20.44 -3.28 34.90
N LYS A 69 21.23 -4.33 35.15
CA LYS A 69 22.51 -4.58 34.49
C LYS A 69 22.25 -4.89 33.02
N ASP A 70 22.89 -4.13 32.15
CA ASP A 70 23.02 -4.39 30.71
C ASP A 70 23.57 -5.79 30.48
N SER A 71 22.68 -6.71 30.11
CA SER A 71 23.05 -8.05 29.65
C SER A 71 22.97 -8.05 28.13
N ALA A 72 24.12 -7.83 27.51
CA ALA A 72 24.32 -7.97 26.08
C ALA A 72 23.99 -9.39 25.63
N ILE A 73 22.77 -9.61 25.13
CA ILE A 73 22.38 -10.86 24.47
C ILE A 73 23.03 -10.85 23.08
N LYS A 74 24.27 -11.36 23.01
CA LYS A 74 24.89 -11.83 21.77
C LYS A 74 24.04 -12.98 21.23
N ARG A 75 23.20 -12.70 20.24
CA ARG A 75 22.54 -13.75 19.45
C ARG A 75 23.60 -14.47 18.61
N PRO A 76 23.78 -15.79 18.74
CA PRO A 76 24.70 -16.53 17.89
C PRO A 76 24.20 -16.49 16.43
N ARG A 77 25.09 -16.11 15.51
CA ARG A 77 24.88 -16.27 14.07
C ARG A 77 24.80 -17.76 13.77
N SER A 78 23.64 -18.23 13.35
CA SER A 78 23.49 -19.57 12.78
C SER A 78 23.97 -19.53 11.34
N ASP A 79 25.08 -20.22 11.07
CA ASP A 79 25.59 -20.43 9.71
C ASP A 79 24.58 -21.19 8.84
N PRO A 80 24.34 -20.78 7.59
CA PRO A 80 23.48 -21.51 6.67
C PRO A 80 24.18 -22.81 6.25
N LYS A 81 23.67 -23.95 6.74
CA LYS A 81 24.10 -25.28 6.29
C LYS A 81 23.82 -25.43 4.79
N LYS A 82 24.90 -25.55 4.03
CA LYS A 82 24.97 -25.97 2.63
C LYS A 82 24.40 -27.39 2.53
N VAL A 83 23.16 -27.54 2.08
CA VAL A 83 22.58 -28.85 1.73
C VAL A 83 23.16 -29.24 0.37
N VAL A 84 24.21 -30.05 0.42
CA VAL A 84 24.73 -30.79 -0.73
C VAL A 84 23.81 -32.00 -0.90
N ASN A 85 23.04 -32.02 -2.00
CA ASN A 85 22.19 -33.15 -2.36
C ASN A 85 22.97 -33.98 -3.40
N GLU A 86 23.90 -34.78 -2.90
CA GLU A 86 24.57 -35.83 -3.69
C GLU A 86 23.75 -37.12 -3.61
N GLY A 87 23.64 -37.80 -4.74
CA GLY A 87 22.63 -38.80 -5.02
C GLY A 87 22.85 -40.18 -4.39
N ALA A 88 21.77 -40.96 -4.47
CA ALA A 88 21.66 -42.41 -4.38
C ALA A 88 20.19 -42.70 -4.76
N SER A 89 19.79 -43.77 -5.44
CA SER A 89 20.42 -45.02 -5.80
C SER A 89 19.54 -45.62 -6.89
N ALA A 90 20.13 -46.21 -7.91
CA ALA A 90 19.45 -47.21 -8.72
C ALA A 90 19.01 -48.37 -7.80
N GLY A 91 17.81 -48.88 -8.04
CA GLY A 91 17.23 -50.04 -7.38
C GLY A 91 16.27 -50.67 -8.37
N ASP A 92 16.84 -51.45 -9.28
CA ASP A 92 16.14 -52.50 -10.01
C ASP A 92 15.70 -53.54 -8.97
N ASP A 93 14.40 -53.64 -8.72
CA ASP A 93 13.79 -54.87 -8.21
C ASP A 93 12.43 -55.02 -8.90
N ALA A 94 12.46 -55.92 -9.88
CA ALA A 94 11.30 -56.46 -10.54
C ALA A 94 10.53 -57.40 -9.61
N GLU A 95 9.32 -57.70 -10.07
CA GLU A 95 8.47 -58.84 -9.73
C GLU A 95 7.32 -58.60 -8.75
N GLU A 96 6.13 -58.73 -9.36
CA GLU A 96 5.05 -59.59 -8.91
C GLU A 96 4.33 -59.16 -7.62
N TYR A 97 3.08 -58.69 -7.76
CA TYR A 97 1.91 -59.38 -7.19
C TYR A 97 0.61 -58.61 -7.50
N ARG A 98 -0.27 -59.30 -8.22
CA ARG A 98 -1.74 -59.32 -8.10
C ARG A 98 -2.51 -58.15 -8.73
N THR A 99 -2.86 -58.41 -9.98
CA THR A 99 -4.11 -58.04 -10.64
C THR A 99 -5.34 -58.33 -9.78
N ALA A 100 -5.73 -57.39 -8.93
CA ALA A 100 -7.08 -57.31 -8.39
C ALA A 100 -7.94 -56.48 -9.36
N THR A 101 -8.52 -57.14 -10.35
CA THR A 101 -9.59 -56.60 -11.20
C THR A 101 -10.87 -56.45 -10.36
N HIS A 102 -10.93 -55.38 -9.57
CA HIS A 102 -12.16 -54.96 -8.92
C HIS A 102 -13.10 -54.38 -9.99
N VAL A 103 -14.09 -55.17 -10.38
CA VAL A 103 -15.18 -54.77 -11.27
C VAL A 103 -16.07 -53.81 -10.48
N ASP A 104 -15.72 -52.52 -10.50
CA ASP A 104 -16.49 -51.44 -9.89
C ASP A 104 -17.81 -51.30 -10.64
N GLN A 105 -18.88 -51.75 -9.99
CA GLN A 105 -20.24 -51.74 -10.53
C GLN A 105 -20.71 -50.28 -10.69
N GLY A 106 -20.60 -49.77 -11.90
CA GLY A 106 -21.58 -48.84 -12.48
C GLY A 106 -21.84 -47.55 -11.70
N ARG A 107 -20.83 -46.95 -11.04
CA ARG A 107 -20.94 -45.54 -10.64
C ARG A 107 -21.04 -44.71 -11.90
N THR A 108 -22.26 -44.31 -12.26
CA THR A 108 -22.52 -43.26 -13.24
C THR A 108 -21.69 -42.05 -12.83
N ILE A 109 -20.56 -41.84 -13.52
CA ILE A 109 -19.72 -40.67 -13.36
C ILE A 109 -20.61 -39.51 -13.77
N ARG A 110 -21.28 -38.90 -12.78
CA ARG A 110 -21.94 -37.62 -12.96
C ARG A 110 -20.85 -36.68 -13.42
N ARG A 111 -20.79 -36.45 -14.74
CA ARG A 111 -19.90 -35.47 -15.36
C ARG A 111 -20.12 -34.18 -14.60
N LYS A 112 -19.20 -33.87 -13.68
CA LYS A 112 -19.19 -32.61 -12.96
C LYS A 112 -19.09 -31.57 -14.06
N LYS A 113 -20.19 -30.83 -14.28
CA LYS A 113 -20.22 -29.74 -15.25
C LYS A 113 -18.98 -28.90 -14.96
N SER A 114 -18.10 -28.77 -15.95
CA SER A 114 -16.93 -27.92 -15.83
C SER A 114 -17.40 -26.54 -15.36
N PRO A 115 -16.72 -25.92 -14.38
CA PRO A 115 -17.06 -24.58 -13.96
C PRO A 115 -17.13 -23.66 -15.19
N PRO A 116 -18.13 -22.78 -15.29
CA PRO A 116 -18.18 -21.82 -16.38
C PRO A 116 -16.86 -21.05 -16.41
N VAL A 117 -16.23 -20.99 -17.58
CA VAL A 117 -15.00 -20.23 -17.80
C VAL A 117 -15.34 -18.77 -17.52
N ARG A 118 -14.99 -18.29 -16.33
CA ARG A 118 -15.20 -16.89 -15.96
C ARG A 118 -14.27 -16.03 -16.80
N THR A 119 -14.83 -15.03 -17.47
CA THR A 119 -14.06 -14.03 -18.20
C THR A 119 -13.13 -13.28 -17.24
N THR A 120 -11.93 -12.93 -17.70
CA THR A 120 -10.90 -12.19 -16.96
C THR A 120 -11.45 -10.91 -16.30
N GLN A 121 -12.38 -10.22 -16.96
CA GLN A 121 -13.03 -9.02 -16.43
C GLN A 121 -13.84 -9.28 -15.15
N ALA A 122 -14.66 -10.34 -15.15
CA ALA A 122 -15.48 -10.67 -13.99
C ALA A 122 -14.61 -11.00 -12.78
N ILE A 123 -13.48 -11.67 -13.02
CA ILE A 123 -12.49 -11.94 -11.98
C ILE A 123 -11.89 -10.63 -11.46
N LEU A 124 -11.46 -9.73 -12.35
CA LEU A 124 -10.81 -8.48 -11.96
C LEU A 124 -11.76 -7.56 -11.18
N GLY A 125 -12.99 -7.37 -11.65
CA GLY A 125 -14.00 -6.55 -10.97
C GLY A 125 -14.40 -7.10 -9.59
N GLU A 126 -14.54 -8.42 -9.46
CA GLU A 126 -14.80 -9.07 -8.17
C GLU A 126 -13.61 -8.92 -7.21
N THR A 127 -12.36 -9.04 -7.71
CA THR A 127 -11.19 -8.83 -6.86
C THR A 127 -11.03 -7.39 -6.40
N PHE A 128 -11.30 -6.41 -7.27
CA PHE A 128 -11.14 -5.01 -6.94
C PHE A 128 -12.17 -4.53 -5.90
N SER A 129 -13.43 -4.92 -6.07
CA SER A 129 -14.50 -4.60 -5.11
C SER A 129 -14.28 -5.21 -3.72
N LYS A 130 -13.54 -6.33 -3.64
CA LYS A 130 -13.26 -7.01 -2.37
C LYS A 130 -12.09 -6.39 -1.59
N HIS A 131 -11.14 -5.76 -2.26
CA HIS A 131 -9.90 -5.28 -1.63
C HIS A 131 -9.79 -3.77 -1.63
N ALA A 132 -9.62 -3.18 -0.45
CA ALA A 132 -9.31 -1.76 -0.31
C ALA A 132 -7.92 -1.39 -0.87
N ASN A 133 -7.00 -2.36 -1.00
CA ASN A 133 -5.63 -2.12 -1.48
C ASN A 133 -5.44 -2.65 -2.91
N PRO A 134 -5.05 -1.81 -3.89
CA PRO A 134 -4.90 -2.20 -5.29
C PRO A 134 -3.79 -3.24 -5.49
N THR A 135 -2.72 -3.22 -4.68
CA THR A 135 -1.63 -4.21 -4.79
C THR A 135 -2.12 -5.62 -4.42
N SER A 136 -2.99 -5.73 -3.41
CA SER A 136 -3.59 -7.01 -3.02
C SER A 136 -4.52 -7.54 -4.11
N ALA A 137 -5.33 -6.66 -4.72
CA ALA A 137 -6.21 -7.00 -5.83
C ALA A 137 -5.43 -7.56 -7.04
N LEU A 138 -4.34 -6.90 -7.44
CA LEU A 138 -3.46 -7.40 -8.52
C LEU A 138 -2.84 -8.76 -8.22
N ASN A 139 -2.42 -9.00 -6.98
CA ASN A 139 -1.82 -10.28 -6.60
C ASN A 139 -2.85 -11.41 -6.66
N GLU A 140 -4.08 -11.18 -6.19
CA GLU A 140 -5.17 -12.16 -6.33
C GLU A 140 -5.52 -12.38 -7.80
N PHE A 141 -5.57 -11.32 -8.62
CA PHE A 141 -5.79 -11.43 -10.05
C PHE A 141 -4.71 -12.30 -10.75
N SER A 142 -3.43 -12.08 -10.43
CA SER A 142 -2.31 -12.88 -10.91
C SER A 142 -2.44 -14.36 -10.53
N GLN A 143 -2.82 -14.66 -9.29
CA GLN A 143 -3.04 -16.03 -8.83
C GLN A 143 -4.19 -16.72 -9.57
N LYS A 144 -5.30 -16.01 -9.78
CA LYS A 144 -6.48 -16.55 -10.47
C LYS A 144 -6.23 -16.76 -11.97
N THR A 145 -5.52 -15.84 -12.62
CA THR A 145 -5.19 -15.93 -14.05
C THR A 145 -3.95 -16.76 -14.34
N LYS A 146 -3.20 -17.15 -13.30
CA LYS A 146 -1.91 -17.86 -13.37
C LYS A 146 -0.83 -17.07 -14.14
N LYS A 147 -0.98 -15.75 -14.23
CA LYS A 147 0.00 -14.86 -14.83
C LYS A 147 1.07 -14.47 -13.83
N LYS A 148 2.33 -14.41 -14.24
CA LYS A 148 3.45 -14.05 -13.37
C LYS A 148 3.49 -12.53 -13.21
N LEU A 149 3.32 -12.06 -11.97
CA LEU A 149 3.41 -10.63 -11.62
C LEU A 149 4.80 -10.33 -11.05
N SER A 150 5.51 -9.35 -11.61
CA SER A 150 6.79 -8.85 -11.09
C SER A 150 6.76 -7.34 -10.86
N PHE A 151 7.39 -6.90 -9.76
CA PHE A 151 7.56 -5.50 -9.41
C PHE A 151 9.03 -5.15 -9.51
N LYS A 152 9.39 -4.24 -10.42
CA LYS A 152 10.75 -3.69 -10.55
C LYS A 152 10.80 -2.33 -9.85
N PHE A 153 11.79 -2.14 -8.98
CA PHE A 153 12.00 -0.91 -8.24
C PHE A 153 13.27 -0.24 -8.74
N GLU A 154 13.13 1.01 -9.15
CA GLU A 154 14.23 1.86 -9.59
C GLU A 154 14.28 3.09 -8.69
N GLU A 155 15.44 3.33 -8.08
CA GLU A 155 15.67 4.49 -7.23
C GLU A 155 16.27 5.60 -8.08
N VAL A 156 15.52 6.68 -8.27
CA VAL A 156 15.94 7.85 -9.03
C VAL A 156 16.57 8.84 -8.07
N LYS A 157 17.91 8.83 -8.04
CA LYS A 157 18.71 9.81 -7.29
C LYS A 157 18.90 11.05 -8.17
N ASP A 158 17.86 11.85 -8.33
CA ASP A 158 17.99 13.16 -8.96
C ASP A 158 18.72 14.10 -8.00
N THR A 159 19.81 14.71 -8.44
CA THR A 159 20.65 15.64 -7.66
C THR A 159 19.93 16.92 -7.22
N ALA A 160 18.78 17.23 -7.84
CA ALA A 160 18.05 18.47 -7.60
C ALA A 160 16.74 18.30 -6.81
N SER A 161 16.28 17.08 -6.53
CA SER A 161 14.98 16.84 -5.89
C SER A 161 15.07 15.78 -4.80
N THR A 162 14.17 15.84 -3.83
CA THR A 162 13.96 14.78 -2.83
C THR A 162 13.81 13.45 -3.58
N GLY A 163 14.78 12.55 -3.39
CA GLY A 163 14.91 11.31 -4.17
C GLY A 163 13.60 10.57 -4.38
N GLY A 164 13.40 10.05 -5.59
CA GLY A 164 12.16 9.38 -5.99
C GLY A 164 12.35 7.88 -6.19
N PHE A 165 11.26 7.13 -6.05
CA PHE A 165 11.17 5.73 -6.42
C PHE A 165 10.24 5.59 -7.62
N VAL A 166 10.71 4.91 -8.65
CA VAL A 166 9.90 4.47 -9.78
C VAL A 166 9.63 2.99 -9.60
N VAL A 167 8.36 2.61 -9.69
CA VAL A 167 7.95 1.21 -9.65
C VAL A 167 7.30 0.84 -10.96
N THR A 168 7.85 -0.16 -11.63
CA THR A 168 7.32 -0.73 -12.88
C THR A 168 6.75 -2.11 -12.60
N ILE A 169 5.49 -2.32 -12.99
CA ILE A 169 4.78 -3.58 -12.84
C ILE A 169 4.79 -4.30 -14.18
N GLU A 170 5.23 -5.55 -14.16
CA GLU A 170 5.23 -6.43 -15.33
C GLU A 170 4.31 -7.62 -15.09
N LEU A 171 3.55 -7.97 -16.12
CA LEU A 171 2.66 -9.14 -16.13
C LEU A 171 3.10 -10.06 -17.27
N ASP A 172 3.51 -11.27 -16.95
CA ASP A 172 4.11 -12.22 -17.89
C ASP A 172 5.31 -11.64 -18.68
N SER A 173 6.14 -10.83 -18.00
CA SER A 173 7.29 -10.12 -18.58
C SER A 173 6.95 -8.94 -19.50
N LEU A 174 5.66 -8.59 -19.65
CA LEU A 174 5.24 -7.39 -20.36
C LEU A 174 5.07 -6.23 -19.38
N PRO A 175 5.73 -5.07 -19.62
CA PRO A 175 5.56 -3.90 -18.77
C PRO A 175 4.15 -3.34 -18.94
N LEU A 176 3.40 -3.35 -17.84
CA LEU A 176 1.99 -2.96 -17.83
C LEU A 176 1.85 -1.49 -17.45
N ALA A 177 2.37 -1.10 -16.28
CA ALA A 177 2.31 0.27 -15.79
C ALA A 177 3.55 0.62 -14.96
N SER A 178 3.88 1.92 -14.93
CA SER A 178 4.92 2.47 -14.07
C SER A 178 4.41 3.74 -13.37
N ALA A 179 4.87 3.98 -12.15
CA ALA A 179 4.57 5.20 -11.40
C ALA A 179 5.78 5.64 -10.59
N ARG A 180 5.93 6.96 -10.41
CA ARG A 180 6.97 7.60 -9.60
C ARG A 180 6.35 8.20 -8.34
N ASP A 181 7.03 8.04 -7.20
CA ASP A 181 6.64 8.69 -5.94
C ASP A 181 7.86 8.90 -5.02
N THR A 182 7.68 9.67 -3.95
CA THR A 182 8.67 9.91 -2.88
C THR A 182 8.94 8.67 -2.02
N SER A 183 8.04 7.69 -2.00
CA SER A 183 8.16 6.47 -1.19
C SER A 183 7.91 5.21 -2.02
N LYS A 184 8.70 4.15 -1.79
CA LYS A 184 8.51 2.83 -2.41
C LYS A 184 7.09 2.29 -2.22
N LYS A 185 6.48 2.56 -1.06
CA LYS A 185 5.13 2.10 -0.73
C LYS A 185 4.08 2.81 -1.60
N LEU A 186 4.15 4.14 -1.69
CA LEU A 186 3.22 4.94 -2.48
C LEU A 186 3.40 4.70 -3.98
N ALA A 187 4.65 4.67 -4.47
CA ALA A 187 4.95 4.36 -5.87
C ALA A 187 4.39 2.99 -6.28
N LYS A 188 4.54 1.97 -5.43
CA LYS A 188 3.96 0.64 -5.67
C LYS A 188 2.43 0.67 -5.72
N GLN A 189 1.80 1.40 -4.80
CA GLN A 189 0.34 1.51 -4.72
C GLN A 189 -0.21 2.24 -5.97
N ASN A 190 0.42 3.34 -6.37
CA ASN A 190 0.05 4.12 -7.55
C ASN A 190 0.25 3.33 -8.85
N ALA A 191 1.41 2.66 -9.00
CA ALA A 191 1.66 1.78 -10.13
C ALA A 191 0.63 0.64 -10.20
N SER A 192 0.22 0.10 -9.03
CA SER A 192 -0.81 -0.94 -8.95
C SER A 192 -2.17 -0.42 -9.43
N HIS A 193 -2.52 0.81 -9.07
CA HIS A 193 -3.77 1.43 -9.52
C HIS A 193 -3.80 1.59 -11.04
N LEU A 194 -2.74 2.17 -11.63
CA LEU A 194 -2.60 2.33 -13.07
C LEU A 194 -2.62 1.00 -13.83
N ALA A 195 -1.99 -0.04 -13.26
CA ALA A 195 -2.01 -1.37 -13.84
C ALA A 195 -3.43 -1.98 -13.91
N ILE A 196 -4.23 -1.81 -12.86
CA ILE A 196 -5.63 -2.29 -12.85
C ILE A 196 -6.46 -1.54 -13.89
N GLU A 197 -6.31 -0.21 -13.96
CA GLU A 197 -7.01 0.62 -14.92
C GLU A 197 -6.69 0.21 -16.37
N LYS A 198 -5.42 -0.01 -16.70
CA LYS A 198 -5.01 -0.54 -18.00
C LYS A 198 -5.59 -1.92 -18.29
N LEU A 199 -5.58 -2.83 -17.31
CA LEU A 199 -6.18 -4.16 -17.52
C LEU A 199 -7.70 -4.08 -17.77
N LEU A 200 -8.40 -3.15 -17.13
CA LEU A 200 -9.82 -2.93 -17.40
C LEU A 200 -10.03 -2.36 -18.81
N ALA A 201 -9.19 -1.42 -19.24
CA ALA A 201 -9.24 -0.84 -20.58
C ALA A 201 -8.91 -1.84 -21.69
N ASP A 202 -7.80 -2.59 -21.58
CA ASP A 202 -7.36 -3.56 -22.60
C ASP A 202 -8.37 -4.69 -22.80
N ASN A 203 -9.01 -5.14 -21.71
CA ASN A 203 -10.06 -6.15 -21.83
C ASN A 203 -11.35 -5.62 -22.44
N ALA A 204 -11.63 -4.32 -22.39
CA ALA A 204 -12.77 -3.73 -23.09
C ALA A 204 -12.57 -3.77 -24.62
N ILE A 205 -11.31 -3.70 -25.06
CA ILE A 205 -10.93 -3.76 -26.49
C ILE A 205 -10.80 -5.22 -26.97
N SER A 206 -10.53 -6.17 -26.07
CA SER A 206 -10.40 -7.60 -26.38
C SER A 206 -11.73 -8.37 -26.54
N SER A 207 -12.89 -7.70 -26.69
CA SER A 207 -14.02 -8.37 -27.34
C SER A 207 -13.60 -8.64 -28.79
N PRO A 208 -13.65 -9.89 -29.29
CA PRO A 208 -13.18 -10.19 -30.64
C PRO A 208 -13.85 -9.22 -31.62
N PRO A 209 -13.09 -8.44 -32.41
CA PRO A 209 -13.69 -7.61 -33.44
C PRO A 209 -14.42 -8.57 -34.37
N ALA A 210 -15.75 -8.54 -34.35
CA ALA A 210 -16.54 -9.19 -35.37
C ALA A 210 -16.10 -8.60 -36.70
N ASN A 211 -15.28 -9.34 -37.45
CA ASN A 211 -14.88 -9.14 -38.85
C ASN A 211 -15.24 -7.76 -39.41
N LEU A 212 -14.39 -6.75 -39.16
CA LEU A 212 -14.37 -5.55 -39.99
C LEU A 212 -13.13 -5.62 -40.88
N PRO A 213 -13.30 -5.59 -42.22
CA PRO A 213 -12.21 -5.76 -43.15
C PRO A 213 -11.19 -4.63 -43.01
N SER A 214 -9.94 -5.06 -42.85
CA SER A 214 -8.68 -4.34 -43.00
C SER A 214 -8.75 -3.15 -43.97
N GLY A 215 -8.52 -1.94 -43.45
CA GLY A 215 -8.45 -0.72 -44.25
C GLY A 215 -7.84 0.46 -43.50
N GLY A 216 -6.50 0.50 -43.43
CA GLY A 216 -5.74 1.76 -43.32
C GLY A 216 -5.07 2.06 -41.97
N PRO A 217 -3.79 2.49 -41.96
CA PRO A 217 -3.07 2.91 -40.76
C PRO A 217 -3.43 4.36 -40.43
N LYS A 218 -3.99 4.60 -39.24
CA LYS A 218 -4.06 5.94 -38.64
C LYS A 218 -3.23 5.96 -37.37
N ILE A 219 -2.09 6.64 -37.49
CA ILE A 219 -1.24 7.11 -36.41
C ILE A 219 -2.10 8.10 -35.61
N ALA A 220 -2.38 7.80 -34.34
CA ALA A 220 -3.07 8.71 -33.42
C ALA A 220 -2.33 8.71 -32.08
N GLU A 221 -1.45 9.70 -32.00
CA GLU A 221 -1.07 10.54 -30.87
C GLU A 221 -1.49 10.10 -29.46
N SER A 222 -0.48 9.97 -28.61
CA SER A 222 -0.53 9.80 -27.17
C SER A 222 -1.35 10.89 -26.48
N SER A 223 -2.54 10.51 -25.99
CA SER A 223 -3.37 11.32 -25.11
C SER A 223 -2.71 11.42 -23.72
N THR A 224 -2.20 12.61 -23.42
CA THR A 224 -1.77 13.03 -22.08
C THR A 224 -3.01 13.21 -21.21
N HIS A 225 -3.49 12.14 -20.57
CA HIS A 225 -4.51 12.24 -19.53
C HIS A 225 -3.91 12.99 -18.32
N THR A 226 -4.16 14.30 -18.29
CA THR A 226 -3.97 15.12 -17.10
C THR A 226 -5.00 14.64 -16.08
N SER A 227 -4.51 13.94 -15.06
CA SER A 227 -5.32 13.39 -13.97
C SER A 227 -5.95 14.53 -13.18
N PHE A 228 -7.19 14.85 -13.53
CA PHE A 228 -8.03 15.79 -12.80
C PHE A 228 -8.65 15.04 -11.62
N ASN A 229 -7.91 14.95 -10.51
CA ASN A 229 -8.52 14.65 -9.22
C ASN A 229 -9.22 15.92 -8.70
N GLU A 230 -10.37 16.24 -9.29
CA GLU A 230 -11.33 17.16 -8.67
C GLU A 230 -11.95 16.44 -7.48
N THR A 231 -11.19 16.47 -6.39
CA THR A 231 -11.62 16.04 -5.07
C THR A 231 -12.66 17.05 -4.61
N LEU A 232 -13.94 16.74 -4.84
CA LEU A 232 -15.04 17.23 -4.02
C LEU A 232 -14.59 17.18 -2.55
N PRO A 233 -14.90 18.18 -1.70
CA PRO A 233 -14.36 18.27 -0.35
C PRO A 233 -14.90 17.11 0.51
N ALA A 234 -14.22 15.98 0.41
CA ALA A 234 -14.38 14.85 1.28
C ALA A 234 -14.04 15.37 2.68
N LYS A 235 -15.08 15.47 3.51
CA LYS A 235 -15.03 15.40 4.98
C LYS A 235 -13.62 15.13 5.46
N GLU A 236 -13.01 16.11 6.14
CA GLU A 236 -11.76 16.02 6.92
C GLU A 236 -11.44 14.57 7.34
N GLN A 237 -10.84 13.81 6.42
CA GLN A 237 -10.58 12.41 6.63
C GLN A 237 -9.19 12.35 7.23
N SER A 238 -9.22 12.34 8.56
CA SER A 238 -8.25 11.69 9.42
C SER A 238 -6.80 12.02 9.09
N VAL A 239 -6.38 13.26 9.32
CA VAL A 239 -5.06 13.40 9.93
C VAL A 239 -5.15 12.61 11.23
N ASP A 240 -4.34 11.54 11.36
CA ASP A 240 -4.31 10.61 12.50
C ASP A 240 -4.59 11.40 13.79
N SER A 241 -5.71 11.13 14.46
CA SER A 241 -6.13 11.84 15.68
C SER A 241 -5.03 11.84 16.75
N VAL A 242 -4.26 10.75 16.79
CA VAL A 242 -3.06 10.57 17.60
C VAL A 242 -1.98 11.61 17.28
N SER A 243 -1.75 11.93 16.00
CA SER A 243 -0.79 12.96 15.59
C SER A 243 -1.21 14.35 16.05
N LYS A 244 -2.51 14.69 15.95
CA LYS A 244 -3.04 15.96 16.49
C LYS A 244 -2.88 16.05 18.00
N LEU A 245 -3.08 14.93 18.71
CA LEU A 245 -2.86 14.87 20.17
C LEU A 245 -1.39 15.09 20.53
N HIS A 246 -0.46 14.47 19.80
CA HIS A 246 0.98 14.70 19.97
C HIS A 246 1.36 16.16 19.74
N GLU A 247 0.90 16.77 18.65
CA GLU A 247 1.14 18.18 18.36
C GLU A 247 0.63 19.10 19.48
N TYR A 248 -0.57 18.83 20.01
CA TYR A 248 -1.14 19.58 21.12
C TYR A 248 -0.30 19.46 22.40
N VAL A 249 0.12 18.23 22.75
CA VAL A 249 0.94 17.92 23.91
C VAL A 249 2.30 18.62 23.82
N ASP A 250 2.94 18.55 22.65
CA ASP A 250 4.23 19.19 22.41
C ASP A 250 4.13 20.72 22.50
N LYS A 251 3.11 21.31 21.88
CA LYS A 251 2.84 22.76 21.91
C LYS A 251 2.61 23.28 23.33
N LYS A 252 1.95 22.48 24.17
CA LYS A 252 1.65 22.83 25.57
C LYS A 252 2.72 22.33 26.56
N LYS A 253 3.78 21.66 26.09
CA LYS A 253 4.83 21.04 26.91
C LYS A 253 4.25 20.11 27.99
N LEU A 254 3.18 19.39 27.66
CA LEU A 254 2.55 18.43 28.55
C LEU A 254 3.25 17.07 28.42
N LYS A 255 2.99 16.17 29.38
CA LYS A 255 3.50 14.80 29.34
C LYS A 255 2.37 13.85 28.96
N LEU A 256 2.47 13.23 27.78
CA LEU A 256 1.56 12.18 27.33
C LEU A 256 2.14 10.81 27.67
N GLN A 257 1.33 9.97 28.33
CA GLN A 257 1.62 8.57 28.57
C GLN A 257 0.42 7.72 28.12
N TRP A 258 0.69 6.54 27.56
CA TRP A 258 -0.35 5.58 27.19
C TRP A 258 -0.37 4.48 28.23
N ARG A 259 -1.48 4.32 28.96
CA ARG A 259 -1.67 3.21 29.90
C ARG A 259 -2.53 2.12 29.29
N GLU A 260 -2.06 0.89 29.38
CA GLU A 260 -2.84 -0.30 29.04
C GLU A 260 -3.62 -0.73 30.28
N LEU A 261 -4.95 -0.63 30.21
CA LEU A 261 -5.83 -0.91 31.35
C LEU A 261 -6.16 -2.41 31.44
N SER A 262 -6.29 -3.07 30.29
CA SER A 262 -6.55 -4.50 30.23
C SER A 262 -6.11 -5.12 28.90
N GLY A 263 -5.49 -6.29 28.99
CA GLY A 263 -5.34 -7.26 27.92
C GLY A 263 -5.30 -8.67 28.53
N SER A 264 -6.13 -9.61 28.07
CA SER A 264 -6.07 -11.01 28.55
C SER A 264 -4.92 -11.71 27.88
N ARG A 265 -4.57 -12.83 28.50
CA ARG A 265 -3.54 -13.77 28.06
C ARG A 265 -3.93 -14.61 26.83
N VAL A 266 -5.18 -14.56 26.34
CA VAL A 266 -5.66 -15.51 25.31
C VAL A 266 -6.37 -14.88 24.09
N ASN A 267 -7.14 -13.78 24.21
CA ASN A 267 -7.59 -12.86 23.12
C ASN A 267 -8.82 -11.99 23.51
N PRO A 268 -8.74 -10.97 24.38
CA PRO A 268 -9.78 -9.95 24.49
C PRO A 268 -9.34 -8.69 23.75
N PRO A 269 -10.24 -7.71 23.57
CA PRO A 269 -9.84 -6.42 23.07
C PRO A 269 -8.82 -5.73 23.99
N PHE A 270 -7.83 -5.09 23.39
CA PHE A 270 -6.90 -4.19 24.07
C PHE A 270 -7.66 -2.94 24.47
N THR A 271 -7.52 -2.56 25.74
CA THR A 271 -8.07 -1.30 26.26
C THR A 271 -6.90 -0.37 26.61
N VAL A 272 -6.81 0.75 25.91
CA VAL A 272 -5.72 1.73 26.06
C VAL A 272 -6.31 3.09 26.38
N ALA A 273 -5.80 3.75 27.41
CA ALA A 273 -6.17 5.13 27.76
C ALA A 273 -4.97 6.07 27.58
N ALA A 274 -5.26 7.29 27.12
CA ALA A 274 -4.31 8.39 27.13
C ALA A 274 -4.30 9.03 28.53
N GLU A 275 -3.11 9.29 29.07
CA GLU A 275 -2.91 10.06 30.28
C GLU A 275 -2.09 11.30 29.93
N VAL A 276 -2.67 12.49 30.12
CA VAL A 276 -1.99 13.77 29.88
C VAL A 276 -1.83 14.47 31.21
N THR A 277 -0.58 14.67 31.63
CA THR A 277 -0.24 15.39 32.88
C THR A 277 -0.89 14.76 34.14
N GLY A 278 -0.97 13.42 34.18
CA GLY A 278 -1.57 12.69 35.30
C GLY A 278 -3.10 12.55 35.25
N VAL A 279 -3.77 13.19 34.29
CA VAL A 279 -5.21 13.04 34.07
C VAL A 279 -5.44 11.96 33.01
N GLN A 280 -6.17 10.91 33.39
CA GLN A 280 -6.53 9.82 32.49
C GLN A 280 -7.81 10.18 31.72
N TYR A 281 -7.75 10.03 30.39
CA TYR A 281 -8.86 10.27 29.47
C TYR A 281 -9.55 8.94 29.11
N GLU A 282 -10.64 9.04 28.33
CA GLU A 282 -11.43 7.91 27.88
C GLU A 282 -10.58 6.84 27.18
N ALA A 283 -10.91 5.58 27.46
CA ALA A 283 -10.14 4.44 26.97
C ALA A 283 -10.72 3.94 25.64
N GLY A 284 -9.85 3.76 24.65
CA GLY A 284 -10.18 3.09 23.40
C GLY A 284 -10.09 1.58 23.54
N VAL A 285 -11.05 0.86 22.95
CA VAL A 285 -11.14 -0.61 22.97
C VAL A 285 -11.03 -1.14 21.55
N ALA A 286 -10.00 -1.93 21.25
CA ALA A 286 -9.81 -2.49 19.91
C ALA A 286 -9.06 -3.83 19.88
N GLN A 287 -9.06 -4.49 18.72
CA GLN A 287 -8.38 -5.78 18.50
C GLN A 287 -6.84 -5.69 18.49
N SER A 288 -6.28 -4.47 18.45
CA SER A 288 -4.83 -4.26 18.55
C SER A 288 -4.52 -3.00 19.34
N LYS A 289 -3.36 -2.97 20.02
CA LYS A 289 -2.89 -1.78 20.76
C LYS A 289 -2.76 -0.54 19.89
N LYS A 290 -2.52 -0.70 18.58
CA LYS A 290 -2.39 0.41 17.63
C LYS A 290 -3.75 1.01 17.28
N LEU A 291 -4.80 0.18 17.20
CA LEU A 291 -6.17 0.63 16.90
C LEU A 291 -6.91 1.14 18.15
N ALA A 292 -6.48 0.71 19.35
CA ALA A 292 -7.06 1.16 20.61
C ALA A 292 -6.51 2.53 21.06
N ARG A 293 -5.41 2.98 20.45
CA ARG A 293 -4.83 4.32 20.62
C ARG A 293 -5.42 5.25 19.57
#